data_AF-A0A7W0SCV8-F1
#
_entry.id   AF-A0A7W0SCV8-F1
#
_cell.length_a   1.000
_cell.length_b   1.000
_cell.length_c   1.000
_cell.angle_alpha   90.00
_cell.angle_beta   90.00
_cell.angle_gamma   90.00
#
_symmetry.space_group_name_H-M   'P 1'
#
loop_
_entity.id
_entity.type
_entity.pdbx_description
1 polymer ?
#
loop_
_entity_poly.entity_id
_entity_poly.type
_entity_poly.pdbx_seq_one_letter_code
_entity_poly.pdbx_strand_id
1 'polypeptide(L)'
;MSEEVEPRQGLRVYVDAHRCIANAKCTTAAPGIFVLDEETGVAVIENEDHATIEQYFAAARACPTQAIIIEQFGRRVFPRILTPMFGAERMSETGETRS
;
A
#
# COMPACT_ATOMS: atom_id res chain seq x y z
N MET A 1 -6.69 -29.79 11.66
CA MET A 1 -7.30 -28.74 10.84
C MET A 1 -6.19 -27.75 10.57
N SER A 2 -5.43 -28.01 9.52
CA SER A 2 -4.24 -27.26 9.16
C SER A 2 -4.48 -26.82 7.73
N GLU A 3 -5.22 -25.74 7.57
CA GLU A 3 -5.24 -25.02 6.30
C GLU A 3 -3.88 -24.31 6.18
N GLU A 4 -2.90 -25.06 5.69
CA GLU A 4 -1.64 -24.54 5.16
C GLU A 4 -1.99 -23.53 4.08
N VAL A 5 -1.73 -22.25 4.34
CA VAL A 5 -2.05 -21.18 3.38
C VAL A 5 -1.04 -21.28 2.25
N GLU A 6 -1.45 -21.92 1.16
CA GLU A 6 -0.63 -22.03 -0.05
C GLU A 6 -0.15 -20.64 -0.47
N PRO A 7 1.19 -20.45 -0.65
CA PRO A 7 1.74 -19.18 -1.07
C PRO A 7 1.08 -18.83 -2.39
N ARG A 8 0.37 -17.71 -2.38
CA ARG A 8 -0.46 -17.25 -3.49
C ARG A 8 0.47 -16.92 -4.64
N GLN A 9 0.82 -17.91 -5.47
CA GLN A 9 1.85 -17.82 -6.51
C GLN A 9 1.60 -16.57 -7.37
N GLY A 10 2.36 -15.51 -7.12
CA GLY A 10 2.25 -14.23 -7.83
C GLY A 10 1.46 -13.11 -7.16
N LEU A 11 0.91 -13.25 -5.94
CA LEU A 11 0.41 -12.12 -5.15
C LEU A 11 1.58 -11.48 -4.39
N ARG A 12 1.76 -10.17 -4.54
CA ARG A 12 2.74 -9.39 -3.79
C ARG A 12 2.03 -8.19 -3.16
N VAL A 13 2.15 -8.04 -1.85
CA VAL A 13 1.56 -6.93 -1.09
C VAL A 13 2.65 -6.21 -0.33
N TYR A 14 2.67 -4.89 -0.39
CA TYR A 14 3.62 -4.07 0.35
C TYR A 14 3.04 -2.69 0.66
N VAL A 15 3.63 -2.03 1.64
CA VAL A 15 3.24 -0.68 2.06
C VAL A 15 4.29 0.32 1.59
N ASP A 16 3.85 1.37 0.90
CA ASP A 16 4.69 2.50 0.51
C ASP A 16 4.85 3.46 1.70
N ALA A 17 6.03 3.45 2.32
CA ALA A 17 6.38 4.29 3.46
C ALA A 17 6.27 5.79 3.15
N HIS A 18 6.49 6.22 1.90
CA HIS A 18 6.40 7.63 1.52
C HIS A 18 4.95 8.14 1.45
N ARG A 19 3.97 7.24 1.36
CA ARG A 19 2.54 7.56 1.32
C ARG A 19 1.83 7.23 2.62
N CYS A 20 2.43 6.42 3.48
CA CYS A 20 1.84 6.01 4.73
C CYS A 20 1.84 7.18 5.72
N ILE A 21 0.65 7.57 6.18
CA ILE A 21 0.45 8.69 7.11
C ILE A 21 0.09 8.21 8.52
N ALA A 22 0.46 6.98 8.89
CA ALA A 22 0.23 6.40 10.22
C ALA A 22 -1.23 6.45 10.74
N ASN A 23 -2.25 6.50 9.87
CA ASN A 23 -3.66 6.68 10.28
C ASN A 23 -4.31 5.40 10.87
N ALA A 24 -3.58 4.29 11.01
CA ALA A 24 -4.07 3.03 11.58
C ALA A 24 -5.32 2.39 10.92
N LYS A 25 -5.85 2.95 9.82
CA LYS A 25 -7.06 2.41 9.17
C LYS A 25 -6.87 0.98 8.65
N CYS A 26 -5.67 0.64 8.22
CA CYS A 26 -5.32 -0.71 7.79
C CYS A 26 -5.39 -1.73 8.93
N THR A 27 -4.95 -1.36 10.15
CA THR A 27 -5.01 -2.25 11.31
C THR A 27 -6.45 -2.49 11.77
N THR A 28 -7.35 -1.52 11.58
CA THR A 28 -8.78 -1.68 11.85
C THR A 28 -9.48 -2.55 10.79
N ALA A 29 -9.12 -2.40 9.52
CA ALA A 29 -9.75 -3.13 8.42
C ALA A 29 -9.26 -4.58 8.30
N ALA A 30 -8.02 -4.84 8.71
CA ALA A 30 -7.40 -6.16 8.71
C ALA A 30 -6.56 -6.35 9.99
N PRO A 31 -7.22 -6.57 11.14
CA PRO A 31 -6.55 -6.73 12.41
C PRO A 31 -5.67 -7.98 12.41
N GLY A 32 -4.49 -7.87 13.00
CA GLY A 32 -3.48 -8.94 13.03
C GLY A 32 -2.71 -9.13 11.74
N ILE A 33 -3.14 -8.56 10.61
CA ILE A 33 -2.38 -8.61 9.35
C ILE A 33 -1.48 -7.39 9.21
N PHE A 34 -2.05 -6.20 9.42
CA PHE A 34 -1.32 -4.94 9.41
C PHE A 34 -1.13 -4.44 10.82
N VAL A 35 0.10 -4.03 11.13
CA VAL A 35 0.49 -3.42 12.40
C VAL A 35 1.18 -2.08 12.09
N LEU A 36 1.01 -1.09 12.95
CA LEU A 36 1.80 0.13 12.86
C LEU A 36 3.09 -0.07 13.61
N ASP A 37 4.20 0.15 12.92
CA ASP A 37 5.50 0.20 13.55
C ASP A 37 5.59 1.45 14.45
N GLU A 38 5.91 1.24 15.72
CA GLU A 38 5.89 2.32 16.73
C GLU A 38 7.05 3.31 16.59
N GLU A 39 8.15 2.91 15.92
CA GLU A 39 9.33 3.75 15.72
C GLU A 39 9.18 4.65 14.49
N THR A 40 8.72 4.08 13.38
CA THR A 40 8.61 4.76 12.08
C THR A 40 7.21 5.32 11.81
N GLY A 41 6.18 4.82 12.50
CA GLY A 41 4.77 5.12 12.22
C GLY A 41 4.25 4.50 10.92
N VAL A 42 5.06 3.68 10.24
CA VAL A 42 4.68 3.05 8.97
C VAL A 42 3.95 1.73 9.25
N ALA A 43 2.88 1.47 8.49
CA ALA A 43 2.21 0.18 8.54
C ALA A 43 3.08 -0.91 7.92
N VAL A 44 3.25 -2.02 8.64
CA VAL A 44 3.95 -3.23 8.22
C VAL A 44 2.99 -4.43 8.19
N ILE A 45 3.37 -5.47 7.45
CA ILE A 45 2.62 -6.72 7.35
C ILE A 45 3.34 -7.74 8.22
N GLU A 46 2.68 -8.26 9.26
CA GLU A 46 3.31 -9.24 10.18
C GLU A 46 2.88 -10.68 9.90
N ASN A 47 1.60 -10.91 9.62
CA ASN A 47 1.06 -12.25 9.40
C ASN A 47 0.65 -12.45 7.94
N GLU A 48 1.62 -12.31 7.04
CA GLU A 48 1.36 -12.39 5.59
C GLU A 48 0.75 -13.73 5.17
N ASP A 49 1.17 -14.81 5.84
CA ASP A 49 0.70 -16.18 5.61
C ASP A 49 -0.75 -16.37 6.06
N HIS A 50 -1.21 -15.68 7.10
CA HIS A 50 -2.58 -15.80 7.59
C HIS A 50 -3.57 -14.84 6.93
N ALA A 51 -3.07 -13.95 6.07
CA ALA A 51 -3.87 -12.92 5.45
C ALA A 51 -4.69 -13.45 4.26
N THR A 52 -5.99 -13.23 4.32
CA THR A 52 -6.88 -13.46 3.17
C THR A 52 -6.75 -12.33 2.14
N ILE A 53 -7.09 -12.62 0.87
CA ILE A 53 -7.18 -11.59 -0.18
C ILE A 53 -8.09 -10.45 0.28
N GLU A 54 -9.23 -10.81 0.85
CA GLU A 54 -10.25 -9.86 1.24
C GLU A 54 -9.73 -8.87 2.29
N GLN A 55 -8.92 -9.35 3.24
CA GLN A 55 -8.25 -8.50 4.24
C GLN A 55 -7.24 -7.55 3.59
N TYR A 56 -6.41 -8.02 2.66
CA TYR A 56 -5.48 -7.15 1.93
C TYR A 56 -6.21 -6.04 1.18
N PHE A 57 -7.26 -6.39 0.44
CA PHE A 57 -8.04 -5.40 -0.29
C PHE A 57 -8.87 -4.49 0.64
N ALA A 58 -9.37 -5.00 1.77
CA ALA A 58 -10.07 -4.20 2.77
C ALA A 58 -9.14 -3.14 3.37
N ALA A 59 -7.94 -3.53 3.79
CA ALA A 59 -6.92 -2.61 4.28
C ALA A 59 -6.51 -1.58 3.23
N ALA A 60 -6.30 -2.03 1.99
CA ALA A 60 -5.90 -1.16 0.90
C ALA A 60 -6.98 -0.12 0.54
N ARG A 61 -8.27 -0.51 0.58
CA ARG A 61 -9.41 0.42 0.41
C ARG A 61 -9.59 1.37 1.60
N ALA A 62 -9.26 0.92 2.82
CA ALA A 62 -9.36 1.74 4.02
C ALA A 62 -8.25 2.81 4.10
N CYS A 63 -7.15 2.63 3.36
CA CYS A 63 -6.04 3.57 3.33
C CYS A 63 -6.42 4.85 2.53
N PRO A 64 -6.51 6.03 3.18
CA PRO A 64 -6.92 7.26 2.51
C PRO A 64 -5.92 7.73 1.45
N THR A 65 -4.63 7.43 1.63
CA THR A 65 -3.54 7.81 0.73
C THR A 65 -3.16 6.71 -0.26
N GLN A 66 -3.89 5.58 -0.21
CA GLN A 66 -3.64 4.39 -1.04
C GLN A 66 -2.19 3.90 -0.99
N ALA A 67 -1.59 3.92 0.20
CA ALA A 67 -0.21 3.50 0.44
C ALA A 67 0.01 1.97 0.32
N ILE A 68 -1.05 1.16 0.46
CA ILE A 68 -0.96 -0.30 0.34
C ILE A 68 -1.07 -0.68 -1.14
N ILE A 69 -0.07 -1.41 -1.61
CA ILE A 69 0.08 -1.80 -3.01
C ILE A 69 -0.10 -3.30 -3.12
N ILE A 70 -0.98 -3.72 -4.03
CA ILE A 70 -1.27 -5.12 -4.30
C ILE A 70 -0.94 -5.37 -5.76
N GLU A 71 -0.07 -6.35 -6.00
CA GLU A 71 0.32 -6.85 -7.31
C GLU A 71 -0.08 -8.31 -7.46
N GLN A 72 -0.60 -8.70 -8.62
CA GLN A 72 -0.90 -10.08 -8.98
C GLN A 72 -0.27 -10.39 -10.33
N PHE A 73 0.46 -11.51 -10.42
CA PHE A 73 1.10 -11.99 -11.63
C PHE A 73 1.99 -10.91 -12.30
N GLY A 74 2.73 -10.16 -11.48
CA GLY A 74 3.61 -9.08 -11.97
C GLY A 74 2.89 -7.82 -12.44
N ARG A 75 1.57 -7.71 -12.20
CA ARG A 75 0.78 -6.51 -12.52
C ARG A 75 0.20 -5.92 -11.25
N ARG A 76 0.36 -4.60 -11.07
CA ARG A 76 -0.32 -3.87 -10.00
C ARG A 76 -1.84 -3.90 -10.20
N VAL A 77 -2.54 -4.50 -9.26
CA VAL A 77 -4.02 -4.56 -9.26
C VAL A 77 -4.64 -3.46 -8.41
N PHE A 78 -3.93 -2.99 -7.38
CA PHE A 78 -4.39 -1.90 -6.53
C PHE A 78 -3.23 -1.03 -6.03
N PRO A 79 -3.44 0.28 -5.86
CA PRO A 79 -4.46 1.11 -6.52
C PRO A 79 -4.27 1.16 -8.05
N ARG A 80 -5.37 1.30 -8.81
CA ARG A 80 -5.38 1.33 -10.30
C ARG A 80 -4.92 2.66 -10.88
N ILE A 81 -5.16 3.76 -10.16
CA ILE A 81 -4.75 5.11 -10.52
C ILE A 81 -4.23 5.75 -9.25
N LEU A 82 -2.95 6.06 -9.22
CA LEU A 82 -2.36 6.88 -8.16
C LEU A 82 -2.29 8.32 -8.64
N THR A 83 -3.24 9.15 -8.23
CA THR A 83 -3.02 10.59 -8.29
C THR A 83 -1.95 10.93 -7.24
N PRO A 84 -0.91 11.70 -7.58
CA PRO A 84 0.02 12.17 -6.57
C PRO A 84 -0.73 13.04 -5.55
N MET A 85 -0.57 12.73 -4.25
CA MET A 85 -1.25 13.42 -3.14
C MET A 85 -0.86 14.90 -3.05
N PHE A 86 0.34 15.25 -3.52
CA PHE A 86 0.79 16.62 -3.69
C PHE A 86 1.01 16.85 -5.18
N GLY A 87 0.52 17.99 -5.67
CA GLY A 87 0.35 18.30 -7.09
C GLY A 87 1.46 17.77 -7.98
N ALA A 88 1.05 17.22 -9.12
CA ALA A 88 1.93 17.14 -10.26
C ALA A 88 2.40 18.58 -10.57
N GLU A 89 3.57 18.95 -10.06
CA GLU A 89 4.24 20.17 -10.45
C GLU A 89 4.57 19.99 -11.93
N ARG A 90 3.72 20.58 -12.76
CA ARG A 90 3.99 20.76 -14.18
C ARG A 90 5.14 21.75 -14.32
N MET A 91 5.85 21.62 -15.44
CA MET A 91 6.93 22.48 -15.96
C MET A 91 8.31 22.07 -15.41
N SER A 92 9.20 21.40 -16.15
CA SER A 92 9.70 21.75 -17.49
C SER A 92 9.88 23.26 -17.66
N GLU A 93 10.70 23.86 -16.81
CA GLU A 93 11.29 25.18 -17.06
C GLU A 93 12.37 25.01 -18.15
N THR A 94 11.93 24.86 -19.39
CA THR A 94 12.75 25.08 -20.58
C THR A 94 12.26 26.36 -21.21
N GLY A 95 13.10 27.40 -21.14
CA GLY A 95 12.98 28.62 -21.93
C GLY A 95 12.65 29.86 -21.10
N GLU A 96 13.69 30.62 -20.74
CA GLU A 96 13.82 32.04 -21.12
C GLU A 96 15.17 32.58 -20.59
N THR A 97 16.16 32.62 -21.48
CA THR A 97 17.38 33.40 -21.31
C THR A 97 16.97 34.87 -21.25
N ARG A 98 16.92 35.45 -20.05
CA ARG A 98 16.69 36.88 -19.87
C ARG A 98 17.98 37.62 -20.21
N SER A 99 17.92 38.40 -21.28
CA SER A 99 18.95 39.33 -21.76
C SER A 99 19.34 40.38 -20.72
#